data_AF-A0A945GB65-F1
#
_entry.id   AF-A0A945GB65-F1
#
_cell.length_a   1.000
_cell.length_b   1.000
_cell.length_c   1.000
_cell.angle_alpha   90.00
_cell.angle_beta   90.00
_cell.angle_gamma   90.00
#
_symmetry.space_group_name_H-M   'P 1'
#
loop_
_entity.id
_entity.type
_entity.pdbx_description
1 polymer ?
#
loop_
_entity_poly.entity_id
_entity_poly.type
_entity_poly.pdbx_seq_one_letter_code
_entity_poly.pdbx_strand_id
1 'polypeptide(L)' 'MGSLLQVFRAVASAMIGVGKKKHLAQDFESTEKTGPWPYVIVGIIMTALFIGTILFAVRLVLP' A
#
# COMPACT_ATOMS: atom_id res chain seq x y z
N MET A 1 21.89 -14.61 -9.62
CA MET A 1 21.24 -13.27 -9.73
C MET A 1 19.79 -13.47 -10.18
N GLY A 2 18.74 -13.03 -9.51
CA GLY A 2 18.66 -12.25 -8.29
C GLY A 2 17.26 -12.37 -7.70
N SER A 3 17.10 -13.19 -6.67
CA SER A 3 15.89 -13.25 -5.83
C SER A 3 15.51 -11.85 -5.34
N LEU A 4 16.51 -11.06 -4.94
CA LEU A 4 16.37 -9.63 -4.63
C LEU A 4 15.76 -8.82 -5.78
N LEU A 5 16.15 -9.07 -7.04
CA LEU A 5 15.64 -8.35 -8.20
C LEU A 5 14.17 -8.69 -8.48
N GLN A 6 13.78 -9.95 -8.24
CA GLN A 6 12.40 -10.41 -8.40
C GLN A 6 11.49 -9.87 -7.30
N VAL A 7 11.98 -9.82 -6.06
CA VAL A 7 11.30 -9.17 -4.93
C VAL A 7 11.15 -7.67 -5.18
N PHE A 8 12.19 -7.00 -5.66
CA PHE A 8 12.14 -5.57 -6.00
C PHE A 8 11.12 -5.29 -7.12
N ARG A 9 11.10 -6.12 -8.16
CA ARG A 9 10.15 -5.99 -9.27
C ARG A 9 8.71 -6.23 -8.81
N ALA A 10 8.48 -7.22 -7.95
CA ALA A 10 7.17 -7.50 -7.38
C ALA A 10 6.66 -6.33 -6.52
N VAL A 11 7.52 -5.79 -5.64
CA VAL A 11 7.22 -4.63 -4.79
C VAL A 11 6.99 -3.37 -5.65
N ALA A 12 7.82 -3.11 -6.66
CA ALA A 12 7.66 -1.98 -7.58
C ALA A 12 6.35 -2.08 -8.40
N SER A 13 5.99 -3.27 -8.89
CA SER A 13 4.73 -3.47 -9.61
C SER A 13 3.49 -3.28 -8.73
N ALA A 14 3.58 -3.59 -7.44
CA ALA A 14 2.53 -3.33 -6.47
C ALA A 14 2.44 -1.83 -6.12
N MET A 15 3.56 -1.13 -6.07
CA MET A 15 3.61 0.34 -5.85
C MET A 15 3.14 1.15 -7.05
N ILE A 16 3.27 0.64 -8.28
CA ILE A 16 2.79 1.30 -9.50
C ILE A 16 1.26 1.41 -9.54
N GLY A 17 0.53 0.72 -8.64
CA GLY A 17 -0.88 1.01 -8.41
C GLY A 17 -1.76 0.68 -9.60
N VAL A 18 -1.61 -0.52 -10.18
CA VAL A 18 -2.52 -1.04 -11.23
C VAL A 18 -3.91 -1.30 -10.63
N GLY A 19 -4.63 -0.23 -10.29
CA GLY A 19 -6.01 -0.25 -9.87
C GLY A 19 -6.89 -0.49 -11.09
N LYS A 20 -7.53 -1.66 -11.19
CA LYS A 20 -8.46 -1.91 -12.31
C LYS A 20 -9.62 -0.93 -12.20
N LYS A 21 -9.99 -0.28 -13.32
CA LYS A 21 -11.06 0.73 -13.39
C LYS A 21 -12.39 0.29 -12.77
N LYS A 22 -12.68 -1.02 -12.78
CA LYS A 22 -13.85 -1.62 -12.14
C LYS A 22 -13.85 -1.48 -10.62
N HIS A 23 -12.70 -1.59 -9.96
CA HIS A 23 -12.59 -1.40 -8.51
C HIS A 23 -12.76 0.07 -8.14
N LEU A 24 -12.23 0.98 -8.96
CA LEU A 24 -12.41 2.42 -8.77
C LEU A 24 -13.89 2.82 -8.77
N ALA A 25 -14.68 2.35 -9.75
CA ALA A 25 -16.11 2.65 -9.82
C ALA A 25 -16.89 2.07 -8.61
N GLN A 26 -16.54 0.87 -8.17
CA GLN A 26 -17.12 0.23 -7.00
C GLN A 26 -16.80 0.98 -5.70
N ASP A 27 -15.57 1.50 -5.58
CA ASP A 27 -15.15 2.29 -4.42
C ASP A 27 -15.85 3.64 -4.37
N PHE A 28 -16.09 4.29 -5.52
CA PHE A 28 -16.89 5.52 -5.58
C PHE A 28 -18.35 5.27 -5.19
N GLU A 29 -18.99 4.24 -5.74
CA GLU A 29 -20.39 3.91 -5.41
C GLU A 29 -20.55 3.53 -3.92
N SER A 30 -19.56 2.84 -3.35
CA SER A 30 -19.53 2.53 -1.92
C SER A 30 -19.32 3.80 -1.09
N THR A 31 -18.39 4.67 -1.50
CA THR A 31 -18.13 5.95 -0.83
C THR A 31 -19.34 6.89 -0.85
N GLU A 32 -20.11 6.93 -1.93
CA GLU A 32 -21.36 7.71 -2.01
C GLU A 32 -22.41 7.23 -0.99
N LYS A 33 -22.45 5.93 -0.69
CA LYS A 33 -23.46 5.34 0.22
C LYS A 33 -23.05 5.37 1.68
N THR A 34 -21.79 5.09 1.99
CA THR A 34 -21.29 4.92 3.37
C THR A 34 -20.31 6.00 3.82
N GLY A 35 -19.95 6.93 2.92
CA GLY A 35 -18.98 7.99 3.17
C GLY A 35 -17.53 7.51 3.05
N PRO A 36 -16.57 8.44 2.93
CA PRO A 36 -15.16 8.12 2.65
C PRO A 36 -14.37 7.64 3.87
N TRP A 37 -14.94 7.71 5.06
CA TRP A 37 -14.26 7.45 6.33
C TRP A 37 -13.53 6.10 6.42
N PRO A 38 -14.10 4.97 5.94
CA PRO A 38 -13.39 3.68 5.97
C PRO A 38 -12.08 3.72 5.17
N TYR A 39 -12.06 4.37 4.01
CA TYR A 39 -10.89 4.50 3.16
C TYR A 39 -9.81 5.38 3.79
N VAL A 40 -10.22 6.46 4.48
CA VAL A 40 -9.30 7.35 5.21
C VAL A 40 -8.62 6.60 6.35
N ILE A 41 -9.38 5.87 7.16
CA ILE A 41 -8.86 5.11 8.30
C ILE A 41 -7.87 4.04 7.81
N VAL A 42 -8.26 3.27 6.79
CA VAL A 42 -7.39 2.25 6.21
C VAL A 42 -6.12 2.88 5.63
N GLY A 43 -6.23 4.02 4.95
CA GLY A 43 -5.07 4.75 4.42
C GLY A 43 -4.09 5.18 5.50
N ILE A 44 -4.58 5.70 6.64
CA ILE A 44 -3.74 6.07 7.78
C ILE A 44 -3.03 4.85 8.38
N ILE A 45 -3.77 3.74 8.58
CA ILE A 45 -3.20 2.49 9.10
C ILE A 45 -2.08 1.99 8.19
N MET A 46 -2.33 1.93 6.88
CA MET A 46 -1.35 1.47 5.89
C MET A 46 -0.11 2.37 5.86
N THR A 47 -0.29 3.68 6.00
CA THR A 47 0.82 4.64 6.07
C THR A 47 1.68 4.41 7.31
N ALA A 48 1.05 4.23 8.48
CA ALA A 48 1.75 3.95 9.72
C ALA A 48 2.55 2.63 9.66
N LEU A 49 1.96 1.58 9.07
CA LEU A 49 2.64 0.29 8.85
C LEU A 49 3.85 0.43 7.93
N PHE A 50 3.73 1.22 6.86
CA PHE A 50 4.83 1.45 5.94
C PHE A 50 6.01 2.17 6.63
N ILE A 51 5.72 3.26 7.35
CA ILE A 51 6.74 3.99 8.13
C ILE A 51 7.39 3.07 9.18
N GLY A 52 6.58 2.33 9.93
CA GLY A 52 7.06 1.38 10.93
C GLY A 52 7.99 0.32 10.33
N THR A 53 7.65 -0.19 9.14
CA THR A 53 8.48 -1.16 8.41
C THR A 53 9.83 -0.57 8.01
N ILE A 54 9.87 0.67 7.52
CA ILE A 54 11.12 1.35 7.18
C ILE A 54 11.97 1.54 8.44
N LEU A 55 11.39 2.06 9.52
CA LEU A 55 12.10 2.28 10.78
C LEU A 55 12.67 0.98 11.32
N PHE A 56 11.89 -0.10 11.30
CA PHE A 56 12.33 -1.43 11.71
C PHE A 56 13.48 -1.94 10.85
N ALA A 57 13.37 -1.86 9.53
CA ALA A 57 14.43 -2.29 8.61
C ALA A 57 15.73 -1.50 8.82
N VAL A 58 15.62 -0.18 8.98
CA VAL A 58 16.77 0.68 9.28
C VAL A 58 17.42 0.29 10.59
N ARG A 59 16.65 0.07 11.66
CA ARG A 59 17.18 -0.35 12.98
C ARG A 59 17.80 -1.75 12.97
N LEU A 60 17.33 -2.63 12.08
CA LEU A 60 17.87 -3.97 11.94
C LEU A 60 19.22 -3.96 11.20
N VAL A 61 19.42 -3.02 10.27
CA VAL A 61 20.62 -2.92 9.43
C VAL A 61 21.66 -1.95 10.01
N LEU A 62 21.24 -0.82 10.57
CA LEU A 62 22.06 0.11 11.35
C LEU A 62 21.77 -0.11 12.84
N PRO A 63 22.58 -0.93 13.56
CA PRO A 63 22.47 -1.07 15.01
C PRO A 63 22.74 0.25 15.75
#